data_AF-X1VJ02-F1
#
_entry.id   AF-X1VJ02-F1
#
_cell.length_a   1.000
_cell.length_b   1.000
_cell.length_c   1.000
_cell.angle_alpha   90.00
_cell.angle_beta   90.00
_cell.angle_gamma   90.00
#
_symmetry.space_group_name_H-M   'P 1'
#
loop_
_entity.id
_entity.type
_entity.pdbx_description
1 polymer ?
#
loop_
_entity_poly.entity_id
_entity_poly.type
_entity_poly.pdbx_seq_one_letter_code
_entity_poly.pdbx_strand_id
1 'polypeptide(L)'
;ASLLYIIPMATCQSLFAEGSHSEMELKVHLKKAIKIISIIIIPAIIVTFLFGNYILLTFGKEYSYEGFILLKLLSISGVFISIDTIGGTILKIKHKIKLLILLSLTCTTIILSLSVFFIKMNLFGIVGVGIGWIVGQGTLSIIYLFLAKRF
;
A
#
# COMPACT_ATOMS: atom_id res chain seq x y z
N ALA A 1 -9.27 4.92 -3.40
CA ALA A 1 -8.46 4.50 -2.23
C ALA A 1 -7.20 5.37 -2.01
N SER A 2 -6.82 6.29 -2.89
CA SER A 2 -5.64 7.16 -2.72
C SER A 2 -5.60 7.89 -1.37
N LEU A 3 -6.76 8.34 -0.87
CA LEU A 3 -6.87 8.99 0.44
C LEU A 3 -6.37 8.09 1.59
N LEU A 4 -6.63 6.78 1.54
CA LEU A 4 -6.11 5.82 2.52
C LEU A 4 -4.58 5.73 2.46
N TYR A 5 -4.02 5.80 1.25
CA TYR A 5 -2.58 5.66 1.03
C TYR A 5 -1.79 6.92 1.42
N ILE A 6 -2.46 8.07 1.56
CA ILE A 6 -1.84 9.30 2.08
C ILE A 6 -1.39 9.10 3.53
N ILE A 7 -2.11 8.32 4.33
CA ILE A 7 -1.79 8.08 5.75
C ILE A 7 -0.37 7.55 5.94
N PRO A 8 0.01 6.39 5.34
CA PRO A 8 1.37 5.90 5.46
C PRO A 8 2.38 6.80 4.75
N MET A 9 2.03 7.42 3.62
CA MET A 9 2.94 8.29 2.87
C MET A 9 3.34 9.55 3.64
N ALA A 10 2.38 10.20 4.31
CA ALA A 10 2.62 11.38 5.13
C ALA A 10 3.42 11.00 6.39
N THR A 11 3.03 9.93 7.08
CA THR A 11 3.74 9.46 8.29
C THR A 11 5.19 9.05 7.98
N CYS A 12 5.40 8.39 6.84
CA CYS A 12 6.74 7.99 6.41
C CYS A 12 7.62 9.16 5.97
N GLN A 13 7.06 10.26 5.47
CA GLN A 13 7.84 11.47 5.20
C GLN A 13 8.41 12.08 6.49
N SER A 14 7.62 12.17 7.56
CA SER A 14 8.11 12.58 8.87
C SER A 14 9.17 11.62 9.40
N LEU A 15 8.93 10.29 9.31
CA LEU A 15 9.90 9.27 9.70
C LEU A 15 11.22 9.39 8.93
N PHE A 16 11.16 9.71 7.62
CA PHE A 16 12.34 9.92 6.80
C PHE A 16 13.16 11.12 7.31
N ALA A 17 12.51 12.26 7.56
CA ALA A 17 13.18 13.46 8.05
C ALA A 17 13.83 13.26 9.43
N GLU A 18 13.11 12.65 10.38
CA GLU A 18 13.60 12.35 11.73
C GLU A 18 14.69 11.28 11.71
N GLY A 19 14.49 10.20 10.95
CA GLY A 19 15.43 9.09 10.84
C GLY A 19 16.74 9.43 10.13
N SER A 20 16.74 10.41 9.24
CA SER A 20 17.96 10.92 8.61
C SER A 20 18.84 11.76 9.54
N HIS A 21 18.28 12.34 10.61
CA HIS A 21 19.03 13.14 11.57
C HIS A 21 19.63 12.31 12.72
N SER A 22 18.96 11.24 13.16
CA SER A 22 19.39 10.45 14.32
C SER A 22 19.07 8.97 14.18
N GLU A 23 20.06 8.20 13.72
CA GLU A 23 19.92 6.76 13.49
C GLU A 23 19.71 5.97 14.81
N MET A 24 20.21 6.48 15.94
CA MET A 24 19.99 5.87 17.27
C MET A 24 18.50 5.84 17.68
N GLU A 25 17.72 6.85 17.30
CA GLU A 25 16.29 6.93 17.62
C GLU A 25 15.39 6.30 16.54
N LEU A 26 15.97 5.84 15.42
CA LEU A 26 15.22 5.31 14.29
C LEU A 26 14.24 4.21 14.69
N LYS A 27 14.64 3.31 15.60
CA LYS A 27 13.76 2.23 16.08
C LYS A 27 12.54 2.75 16.85
N VAL A 28 12.70 3.86 17.57
CA VAL A 28 11.62 4.49 18.35
C VAL A 28 10.65 5.18 17.41
N HIS A 29 11.16 6.02 16.50
CA HIS A 29 10.36 6.73 15.49
C HIS A 29 9.64 5.74 14.56
N LEU A 30 10.31 4.64 14.19
CA LEU A 30 9.71 3.56 13.40
C LEU A 30 8.51 2.90 14.12
N LYS A 31 8.67 2.53 15.40
CA LYS A 31 7.57 1.95 16.18
C LYS A 31 6.39 2.92 16.29
N LYS A 32 6.68 4.21 16.48
CA LYS A 32 5.66 5.27 16.53
C LYS A 32 4.94 5.42 15.20
N ALA A 33 5.66 5.43 14.08
CA ALA A 33 5.10 5.49 12.74
C ALA A 33 4.19 4.29 12.46
N ILE A 34 4.64 3.06 12.75
CA ILE A 34 3.83 1.84 12.60
C ILE A 34 2.53 1.97 13.41
N LYS A 35 2.63 2.40 14.67
CA LYS A 35 1.45 2.56 15.55
C LYS A 35 0.46 3.58 14.99
N ILE A 36 0.93 4.75 14.55
CA ILE A 36 0.09 5.81 13.96
C ILE A 36 -0.60 5.29 12.69
N ILE A 37 0.16 4.67 11.80
CA ILE A 37 -0.38 4.14 10.54
C ILE A 37 -1.42 3.07 10.82
N SER A 38 -1.15 2.10 11.70
CA SER A 38 -2.11 1.05 12.05
C SER A 38 -3.39 1.61 12.68
N ILE A 39 -3.26 2.55 13.62
CA ILE A 39 -4.42 3.16 14.32
C ILE A 39 -5.32 3.94 13.36
N ILE A 40 -4.78 4.55 12.31
CA ILE A 40 -5.58 5.36 11.38
C ILE A 40 -6.08 4.50 10.21
N ILE A 41 -5.25 3.61 9.67
CA ILE A 41 -5.60 2.86 8.46
C ILE A 41 -6.67 1.79 8.73
N ILE A 42 -6.61 1.10 9.86
CA ILE A 42 -7.59 0.06 10.22
C ILE A 42 -9.02 0.62 10.29
N PRO A 43 -9.31 1.68 11.08
CA PRO A 43 -10.64 2.27 11.10
C PRO A 43 -11.01 2.90 9.77
N ALA A 44 -10.08 3.50 9.03
CA ALA A 44 -10.37 4.04 7.70
C ALA A 44 -10.79 2.94 6.70
N ILE A 45 -10.19 1.75 6.76
CA ILE A 45 -10.62 0.59 5.97
C ILE A 45 -12.02 0.15 6.40
N ILE A 46 -12.29 0.05 7.70
CA ILE A 46 -13.61 -0.32 8.22
C ILE A 46 -14.69 0.67 7.74
N VAL A 47 -14.42 1.98 7.86
CA VAL A 47 -15.31 3.03 7.35
C VAL A 47 -15.53 2.88 5.85
N THR A 48 -14.48 2.56 5.08
CA THR A 48 -14.61 2.34 3.64
C THR A 48 -15.46 1.11 3.31
N PHE A 49 -15.40 0.05 4.13
CA PHE A 49 -16.23 -1.14 3.95
C PHE A 49 -17.70 -0.89 4.27
N LEU A 50 -17.99 -0.09 5.31
CA LEU A 50 -19.34 0.22 5.74
C LEU A 50 -19.99 1.30 4.87
N PHE A 51 -19.24 2.35 4.55
CA PHE A 51 -19.75 3.55 3.91
C PHE A 51 -19.33 3.73 2.46
N GLY A 52 -18.39 2.94 1.96
CA GLY A 52 -17.86 3.08 0.59
C GLY A 52 -18.94 2.95 -0.49
N ASN A 53 -19.93 2.07 -0.29
CA ASN A 53 -21.04 1.92 -1.24
C ASN A 53 -21.87 3.19 -1.35
N TYR A 54 -22.14 3.89 -0.24
CA TYR A 54 -22.89 5.15 -0.26
C TYR A 54 -22.11 6.26 -0.98
N ILE A 55 -20.79 6.31 -0.78
CA ILE A 55 -19.92 7.24 -1.50
C ILE A 55 -19.93 6.93 -3.00
N LEU A 56 -19.89 5.65 -3.40
CA LEU A 56 -19.94 5.30 -4.82
C LEU A 56 -21.30 5.58 -5.46
N LEU A 57 -22.39 5.45 -4.69
CA LEU A 57 -23.74 5.72 -5.16
C LEU A 57 -23.91 7.15 -5.67
N THR A 58 -23.18 8.13 -5.12
CA THR A 58 -23.24 9.53 -5.59
C THR A 58 -22.69 9.70 -7.01
N PHE A 59 -21.90 8.73 -7.49
CA PHE A 59 -21.37 8.69 -8.86
C PHE A 59 -22.24 7.85 -9.82
N GLY A 60 -23.27 7.16 -9.30
CA GLY A 60 -24.20 6.36 -10.08
C GLY A 60 -24.32 4.91 -9.60
N LYS A 61 -25.48 4.29 -9.85
CA LYS A 61 -25.79 2.93 -9.39
C LYS A 61 -24.88 1.86 -10.00
N GLU A 62 -24.60 1.94 -11.30
CA GLU A 62 -23.69 1.02 -11.99
C GLU A 62 -22.26 1.11 -11.42
N TYR A 63 -21.80 2.33 -11.13
CA TYR A 63 -20.48 2.56 -10.55
C TYR A 63 -20.36 1.94 -9.15
N SER A 64 -21.41 2.07 -8.35
CA SER A 64 -21.51 1.43 -7.04
C SER A 64 -21.49 -0.09 -7.13
N TYR A 65 -22.24 -0.66 -8.07
CA TYR A 65 -22.34 -2.11 -8.22
C TYR A 65 -21.02 -2.75 -8.64
N GLU A 66 -20.38 -2.21 -9.69
CA GLU A 66 -19.13 -2.74 -10.24
C GLU A 66 -17.89 -2.31 -9.41
N GLY A 67 -17.88 -1.07 -8.92
CA GLY A 67 -16.72 -0.45 -8.28
C GLY A 67 -16.56 -0.79 -6.80
N PHE A 68 -17.61 -1.22 -6.10
CA PHE A 68 -17.53 -1.44 -4.67
C PHE A 68 -16.63 -2.62 -4.29
N ILE A 69 -16.63 -3.70 -5.09
CA ILE A 69 -15.72 -4.83 -4.88
C ILE A 69 -14.27 -4.38 -5.07
N LEU A 70 -14.00 -3.64 -6.14
CA LEU A 70 -12.68 -3.07 -6.41
C LEU A 70 -12.23 -2.14 -5.28
N LEU A 71 -13.11 -1.26 -4.77
CA LEU A 71 -12.80 -0.37 -3.67
C LEU A 71 -12.40 -1.13 -2.41
N LYS A 72 -13.11 -2.22 -2.08
CA LYS A 72 -12.76 -3.08 -0.94
C LYS A 72 -11.37 -3.70 -1.11
N LEU A 73 -11.06 -4.24 -2.29
CA LEU A 73 -9.74 -4.80 -2.60
C LEU A 73 -8.63 -3.75 -2.43
N LEU A 74 -8.82 -2.57 -3.03
CA LEU A 74 -7.85 -1.49 -2.91
C LEU A 74 -7.70 -1.02 -1.45
N SER A 75 -8.79 -0.97 -0.69
CA SER A 75 -8.74 -0.59 0.72
C SER A 75 -7.94 -1.58 1.56
N ILE A 76 -8.13 -2.89 1.36
CA ILE A 76 -7.31 -3.93 1.99
C ILE A 76 -5.84 -3.77 1.60
N SER A 77 -5.56 -3.43 0.33
CA SER A 77 -4.19 -3.23 -0.14
C SER A 77 -3.45 -2.09 0.59
N GLY A 78 -4.18 -1.17 1.22
CA GLY A 78 -3.62 -0.12 2.06
C GLY A 78 -2.73 -0.65 3.18
N VAL A 79 -3.03 -1.84 3.72
CA VAL A 79 -2.19 -2.49 4.75
C VAL A 79 -0.82 -2.88 4.17
N PHE A 80 -0.80 -3.52 2.99
CA PHE A 80 0.46 -3.89 2.32
C PHE A 80 1.26 -2.66 1.92
N ILE A 81 0.59 -1.66 1.32
CA ILE A 81 1.20 -0.39 0.94
C ILE A 81 1.83 0.31 2.15
N SER A 82 1.20 0.23 3.33
CA SER A 82 1.76 0.77 4.57
C SER A 82 3.09 0.10 4.93
N ILE A 83 3.18 -1.21 4.79
CA ILE A 83 4.42 -1.95 5.04
C ILE A 83 5.48 -1.56 4.00
N ASP A 84 5.09 -1.46 2.73
CA ASP A 84 5.99 -1.12 1.62
C ASP A 84 6.57 0.28 1.73
N THR A 85 5.75 1.25 2.11
CA THR A 85 6.17 2.64 2.32
C THR A 85 7.11 2.78 3.52
N ILE A 86 6.85 2.06 4.62
CA ILE A 86 7.75 2.00 5.78
C ILE A 86 9.09 1.35 5.39
N GLY A 87 9.04 0.17 4.75
CA GLY A 87 10.24 -0.55 4.31
C GLY A 87 11.07 0.24 3.31
N GLY A 88 10.42 0.90 2.36
CA GLY A 88 11.06 1.80 1.41
C GLY A 88 11.71 2.99 2.12
N THR A 89 11.06 3.55 3.14
CA THR A 89 11.63 4.66 3.93
C THR A 89 12.88 4.23 4.69
N ILE A 90 12.88 3.05 5.30
CA ILE A 90 14.07 2.49 5.96
C ILE A 90 15.22 2.32 4.95
N LEU A 91 14.95 1.80 3.75
CA LEU A 91 15.98 1.67 2.72
C LEU A 91 16.53 3.03 2.27
N LYS A 92 15.69 4.07 2.18
CA LYS A 92 16.14 5.44 1.88
C LYS A 92 17.06 5.98 2.96
N ILE A 93 16.70 5.82 4.24
CA ILE A 93 17.51 6.26 5.39
C ILE A 93 18.86 5.53 5.39
N LYS A 94 18.88 4.22 5.11
CA LYS A 94 20.11 3.42 5.01
C LYS A 94 20.88 3.60 3.68
N HIS A 95 20.51 4.59 2.86
CA HIS A 95 21.11 4.87 1.54
C HIS A 95 21.14 3.69 0.55
N LYS A 96 20.25 2.69 0.70
CA LYS A 96 20.15 1.52 -0.19
C LYS A 96 19.23 1.77 -1.39
N ILE A 97 19.47 2.88 -2.11
CA ILE A 97 18.59 3.36 -3.19
C ILE A 97 18.53 2.36 -4.35
N LYS A 98 19.64 1.70 -4.69
CA LYS A 98 19.67 0.68 -5.77
C LYS A 98 18.68 -0.47 -5.50
N LEU A 99 18.64 -0.95 -4.26
CA LEU A 99 17.71 -2.01 -3.85
C LEU A 99 16.26 -1.52 -3.89
N LEU A 100 16.00 -0.29 -3.45
CA LEU A 100 14.67 0.32 -3.52
C LEU A 100 14.16 0.40 -4.96
N ILE A 101 15.01 0.86 -5.90
CA ILE A 101 14.65 0.93 -7.33
C ILE A 101 14.34 -0.46 -7.87
N LEU A 102 15.19 -1.46 -7.58
CA LEU A 102 14.98 -2.84 -8.03
C LEU A 102 13.65 -3.40 -7.53
N LEU A 103 13.35 -3.25 -6.25
CA LEU A 103 12.09 -3.70 -5.65
C LEU A 103 10.87 -2.99 -6.25
N SER A 104 10.97 -1.69 -6.48
CA SER A 104 9.90 -0.89 -7.10
C SER A 104 9.64 -1.31 -8.54
N LEU A 105 10.70 -1.60 -9.30
CA LEU A 105 10.59 -2.14 -10.66
C LEU A 105 9.93 -3.52 -10.64
N THR A 106 10.37 -4.43 -9.77
CA THR A 106 9.75 -5.76 -9.62
C THR A 106 8.26 -5.68 -9.27
N CYS A 107 7.88 -4.79 -8.35
CA CYS A 107 6.47 -4.60 -8.01
C CYS A 107 5.67 -4.07 -9.20
N THR A 108 6.20 -3.05 -9.89
CA THR A 108 5.54 -2.45 -11.06
C THR A 108 5.36 -3.47 -12.18
N THR A 109 6.38 -4.29 -12.46
CA THR A 109 6.30 -5.33 -13.49
C THR A 109 5.30 -6.42 -13.12
N ILE A 110 5.23 -6.84 -11.86
CA ILE A 110 4.21 -7.80 -11.38
C ILE A 110 2.80 -7.22 -11.56
N ILE A 111 2.56 -5.98 -11.12
CA ILE A 111 1.24 -5.35 -11.21
C ILE A 111 0.80 -5.22 -12.67
N LEU A 112 1.68 -4.71 -13.54
CA LEU A 112 1.36 -4.52 -14.96
C LEU A 112 1.13 -5.86 -15.68
N SER A 113 2.00 -6.85 -15.46
CA SER A 113 1.87 -8.16 -16.10
C SER A 113 0.57 -8.87 -15.68
N LEU A 114 0.24 -8.91 -14.38
CA LEU A 114 -1.02 -9.48 -13.91
C LEU A 114 -2.23 -8.71 -14.42
N SER A 115 -2.18 -7.37 -14.42
CA SER A 115 -3.29 -6.55 -14.88
C SER A 115 -3.60 -6.79 -16.35
N VAL A 116 -2.57 -6.82 -17.21
CA VAL A 116 -2.73 -7.12 -18.65
C VAL A 116 -3.22 -8.56 -18.85
N PHE A 117 -2.73 -9.51 -18.07
CA PHE A 117 -3.16 -10.91 -18.13
C PHE A 117 -4.65 -11.07 -17.81
N PHE A 118 -5.13 -10.48 -16.70
CA PHE A 118 -6.54 -10.57 -16.30
C PHE A 118 -7.47 -9.89 -17.31
N ILE A 119 -7.09 -8.72 -17.82
CA ILE A 119 -7.87 -8.01 -18.85
C ILE A 119 -7.95 -8.85 -20.12
N LYS A 120 -6.82 -9.41 -20.59
CA LYS A 120 -6.77 -10.18 -21.84
C LYS A 120 -7.57 -11.47 -21.76
N MET A 121 -7.64 -12.11 -20.59
CA MET A 121 -8.44 -13.32 -20.39
C MET A 121 -9.93 -13.04 -20.14
N ASN A 122 -10.34 -11.77 -20.12
CA ASN A 122 -11.70 -11.34 -19.76
C ASN A 122 -12.18 -11.90 -18.41
N LEU A 123 -11.24 -12.17 -17.50
CA LEU A 123 -11.50 -12.74 -16.18
C LEU A 123 -11.68 -11.59 -15.20
N PHE A 124 -12.84 -11.52 -14.55
CA PHE A 124 -13.17 -10.59 -13.45
C PHE A 124 -13.20 -9.08 -13.80
N GLY A 125 -13.10 -8.70 -15.07
CA GLY A 125 -13.18 -7.29 -15.50
C GLY A 125 -12.23 -6.37 -14.72
N ILE A 126 -12.73 -5.25 -14.22
CA ILE A 126 -11.91 -4.27 -13.46
C ILE A 126 -11.43 -4.82 -12.10
N VAL A 127 -12.11 -5.83 -11.55
CA VAL A 127 -11.72 -6.49 -10.29
C VAL A 127 -10.40 -7.24 -10.45
N GLY A 128 -10.12 -7.79 -11.64
CA GLY A 128 -8.84 -8.43 -11.95
C GLY A 128 -7.63 -7.51 -11.76
N VAL A 129 -7.79 -6.21 -12.08
CA VAL A 129 -6.76 -5.19 -11.80
C VAL A 129 -6.54 -5.00 -10.30
N GLY A 130 -7.63 -5.01 -9.51
CA GLY A 130 -7.56 -4.97 -8.05
C GLY A 130 -6.83 -6.17 -7.45
N ILE A 131 -7.00 -7.35 -8.02
CA ILE A 131 -6.26 -8.57 -7.62
C ILE A 131 -4.77 -8.41 -7.94
N GLY A 132 -4.44 -8.00 -9.18
CA GLY A 132 -3.05 -7.75 -9.58
C GLY A 132 -2.36 -6.73 -8.68
N TRP A 133 -3.09 -5.68 -8.28
CA TRP A 133 -2.63 -4.69 -7.34
C TRP A 133 -2.31 -5.28 -5.96
N ILE A 134 -3.23 -6.05 -5.36
CA ILE A 134 -2.99 -6.70 -4.05
C ILE A 134 -1.81 -7.66 -4.13
N VAL A 135 -1.70 -8.46 -5.19
CA VAL A 135 -0.60 -9.43 -5.34
C VAL A 135 0.73 -8.71 -5.46
N GLY A 136 0.81 -7.63 -6.24
CA GLY A 136 2.02 -6.83 -6.37
C GLY A 136 2.46 -6.16 -5.07
N GLN A 137 1.53 -5.54 -4.34
CA GLN A 137 1.84 -4.92 -3.04
C GLN A 137 2.14 -6.00 -1.97
N GLY A 138 1.39 -7.10 -1.97
CA GLY A 138 1.59 -8.20 -1.01
C GLY A 138 2.95 -8.88 -1.17
N THR A 139 3.38 -9.15 -2.42
CA THR A 139 4.71 -9.71 -2.70
C THR A 139 5.83 -8.76 -2.25
N LEU A 140 5.69 -7.47 -2.55
CA LEU A 140 6.64 -6.45 -2.11
C LEU A 140 6.73 -6.36 -0.59
N SER A 141 5.58 -6.40 0.08
CA SER A 141 5.46 -6.29 1.54
C SER A 141 6.13 -7.46 2.25
N ILE A 142 5.97 -8.68 1.73
CA ILE A 142 6.67 -9.87 2.25
C ILE A 142 8.18 -9.71 2.10
N ILE A 143 8.66 -9.22 0.96
CA ILE A 143 10.10 -9.00 0.72
C ILE A 143 10.64 -7.96 1.70
N TYR A 144 9.92 -6.86 1.94
CA TYR A 144 10.31 -5.84 2.92
C TYR A 144 10.35 -6.38 4.34
N LEU A 145 9.37 -7.19 4.76
CA LEU A 145 9.38 -7.83 6.09
C LEU A 145 10.57 -8.78 6.26
N PHE A 146 10.92 -9.53 5.20
CA PHE A 146 12.09 -10.40 5.23
C PHE A 146 13.39 -9.60 5.34
N LEU A 147 13.53 -8.52 4.57
CA LEU A 147 14.66 -7.60 4.67
C LEU A 147 14.74 -6.95 6.05
N ALA A 148 13.61 -6.52 6.63
CA ALA A 148 13.53 -5.90 7.94
C ALA A 148 14.07 -6.81 9.07
N LYS A 149 13.86 -8.13 8.99
CA LYS A 149 14.44 -9.09 9.95
C LYS A 149 15.97 -9.21 9.87
N ARG A 150 16.56 -8.83 8.74
CA ARG A 150 18.01 -8.93 8.50
C ARG A 150 18.77 -7.67 8.92
N PHE A 151 18.06 -6.60 9.27
CA PHE A 151 18.59 -5.28 9.64
C PHE A 151 18.64 -5.06 11.15
#